data_AF-A0A848I1L2-F1
#
_entry.id   AF-A0A848I1L2-F1
#
_cell.length_a   1.000
_cell.length_b   1.000
_cell.length_c   1.000
_cell.angle_alpha   90.00
_cell.angle_beta   90.00
_cell.angle_gamma   90.00
#
_symmetry.space_group_name_H-M   'P 1'
#
loop_
_entity.id
_entity.type
_entity.pdbx_description
1 polymer ?
#
loop_
_entity_poly.entity_id
_entity_poly.type
_entity_poly.pdbx_seq_one_letter_code
_entity_poly.pdbx_strand_id
1 'polypeptide(L)'
;MEYSVAAAACYFPLPVTLDGKPLGQVDWLDGAHHVEFAVGCRIGVFSGRTLSNDVPRINFHGVTVPCRLPSVIECSYGPRWSVLIDIVDAPSLQLVLPARKEMVENAGLEELRSAIRMAIFRAIARREGHYLSYEDWTQALKCGVELPEATPRLLQWTPSSGEGVRCGGAQMIDAANAFRMPYFSPQYAQCLSRALQAHQDFTTTLVEPVAAFEGYAWYDGLTRVENVGFLISQNGNRYRYSEMDERPDLRSGRVDAIIMELHVMAADGTKTAVRLPADLFISYDSSLDYDLEDAVIVLAPESPIDVDGLTGMLDAVCFEAHHDSDADSWQTQHDQFLLDARQVAMELLLDADEAVIVRCGAVVARELRWLVPEGKMISIQTSAASTNIELVDLPPGEQDAS
;
A
#
# COMPACT_ATOMS: atom_id res chain seq x y z
N MET A 1 -41.31 -23.69 -8.63
CA MET A 1 -41.35 -23.81 -10.11
C MET A 1 -41.43 -22.42 -10.76
N GLU A 2 -42.32 -21.53 -10.27
CA GLU A 2 -42.41 -20.12 -10.72
C GLU A 2 -41.07 -19.36 -10.68
N TYR A 3 -40.26 -19.51 -9.62
CA TYR A 3 -38.95 -18.86 -9.51
C TYR A 3 -37.96 -19.26 -10.62
N SER A 4 -38.02 -20.53 -11.08
CA SER A 4 -37.15 -21.02 -12.16
C SER A 4 -37.56 -20.50 -13.54
N VAL A 5 -38.85 -20.21 -13.74
CA VAL A 5 -39.37 -19.66 -15.00
C VAL A 5 -39.11 -18.16 -15.06
N ALA A 6 -39.27 -17.43 -13.94
CA ALA A 6 -38.92 -16.02 -13.85
C ALA A 6 -37.43 -15.78 -14.11
N ALA A 7 -36.54 -16.60 -13.53
CA ALA A 7 -35.10 -16.50 -13.78
C ALA A 7 -34.72 -16.76 -15.26
N ALA A 8 -35.34 -17.76 -15.90
CA ALA A 8 -35.09 -18.07 -17.31
C ALA A 8 -35.69 -17.04 -18.28
N ALA A 9 -36.81 -16.42 -17.90
CA ALA A 9 -37.50 -15.40 -18.70
C ALA A 9 -36.85 -14.00 -18.60
N CYS A 10 -36.05 -13.76 -17.55
CA CYS A 10 -35.50 -12.45 -17.22
C CYS A 10 -34.72 -11.81 -18.38
N TYR A 11 -33.90 -12.61 -19.08
CA TYR A 11 -33.05 -12.16 -20.19
C TYR A 11 -33.51 -12.73 -21.55
N PHE A 12 -34.73 -13.26 -21.62
CA PHE A 12 -35.29 -13.80 -22.84
C PHE A 12 -35.72 -12.65 -23.78
N PRO A 13 -35.39 -12.70 -25.09
CA PRO A 13 -35.56 -11.54 -25.98
C PRO A 13 -37.02 -11.24 -26.37
N LEU A 14 -37.97 -12.14 -26.06
CA LEU A 14 -39.39 -11.97 -26.38
C LEU A 14 -40.23 -11.86 -25.10
N PRO A 15 -41.34 -11.10 -25.08
CA PRO A 15 -42.20 -11.01 -23.91
C PRO A 15 -42.69 -12.39 -23.44
N VAL A 16 -42.51 -12.68 -22.14
CA VAL A 16 -42.96 -13.93 -21.52
C VAL A 16 -44.10 -13.66 -20.55
N THR A 17 -45.16 -14.47 -20.65
CA THR A 17 -46.27 -14.46 -19.68
C THR A 17 -46.33 -15.79 -18.94
N LEU A 18 -46.53 -15.75 -17.63
CA LEU A 18 -46.84 -16.92 -16.79
C LEU A 18 -48.22 -16.71 -16.19
N ASP A 19 -49.14 -17.65 -16.42
CA ASP A 19 -50.53 -17.60 -15.96
C ASP A 19 -51.25 -16.29 -16.30
N GLY A 20 -51.01 -15.77 -17.50
CA GLY A 20 -51.60 -14.53 -18.00
C GLY A 20 -50.99 -13.25 -17.42
N LYS A 21 -49.99 -13.36 -16.54
CA LYS A 21 -49.24 -12.22 -16.01
C LYS A 21 -47.92 -12.04 -16.77
N PRO A 22 -47.56 -10.83 -17.22
CA PRO A 22 -46.27 -10.57 -17.81
C PRO A 22 -45.16 -10.75 -16.77
N LEU A 23 -44.08 -11.45 -17.14
CA LEU A 23 -42.88 -11.53 -16.32
C LEU A 23 -41.98 -10.32 -16.60
N GLY A 24 -41.29 -9.84 -15.57
CA GLY A 24 -40.30 -8.77 -15.70
C GLY A 24 -39.10 -9.24 -16.53
N GLN A 25 -38.68 -8.39 -17.47
CA GLN A 25 -37.49 -8.61 -18.30
C GLN A 25 -36.52 -7.46 -18.09
N VAL A 26 -35.22 -7.79 -18.10
CA VAL A 26 -34.13 -6.84 -17.90
C VAL A 26 -33.17 -6.97 -19.07
N ASP A 27 -32.60 -5.85 -19.53
CA ASP A 27 -31.52 -5.91 -20.51
C ASP A 27 -30.29 -6.57 -19.85
N TRP A 28 -29.78 -7.62 -20.47
CA TRP A 28 -28.60 -8.34 -19.99
C TRP A 28 -27.37 -7.43 -19.81
N LEU A 29 -27.30 -6.36 -20.61
CA LEU A 29 -26.20 -5.40 -20.60
C LEU A 29 -26.52 -4.12 -19.81
N ASP A 30 -27.60 -4.10 -19.03
CA ASP A 30 -27.94 -2.95 -18.20
C ASP A 30 -26.78 -2.57 -17.25
N GLY A 31 -26.54 -1.26 -17.13
CA GLY A 31 -25.41 -0.71 -16.38
C GLY A 31 -24.04 -0.82 -17.08
N ALA A 32 -23.96 -1.27 -18.33
CA ALA A 32 -22.71 -1.22 -19.09
C ALA A 32 -22.25 0.23 -19.33
N HIS A 33 -20.97 0.49 -19.12
CA HIS A 33 -20.34 1.78 -19.42
C HIS A 33 -20.32 2.07 -20.92
N HIS A 34 -20.16 1.02 -21.72
CA HIS A 34 -20.19 1.10 -23.18
C HIS A 34 -20.80 -0.17 -23.76
N VAL A 35 -21.63 -0.03 -24.79
CA VAL A 35 -22.15 -1.16 -25.57
C VAL A 35 -21.81 -0.96 -27.03
N GLU A 36 -21.23 -1.97 -27.67
CA GLU A 36 -21.01 -2.00 -29.12
C GLU A 36 -21.52 -3.29 -29.75
N PHE A 37 -21.81 -3.24 -31.04
CA PHE A 37 -22.20 -4.42 -31.81
C PHE A 37 -21.03 -4.91 -32.67
N ALA A 38 -20.66 -6.17 -32.51
CA ALA A 38 -19.60 -6.82 -33.28
C ALA A 38 -19.86 -8.32 -33.36
N VAL A 39 -19.45 -8.95 -34.47
CA VAL A 39 -19.54 -10.42 -34.67
C VAL A 39 -20.92 -11.03 -34.33
N GLY A 40 -22.00 -10.29 -34.60
CA GLY A 40 -23.36 -10.76 -34.31
C GLY A 40 -23.78 -10.68 -32.84
N CYS A 41 -23.00 -9.99 -32.00
CA CYS A 41 -23.20 -9.87 -30.57
C CYS A 41 -23.25 -8.41 -30.13
N ARG A 42 -24.01 -8.10 -29.08
CA ARG A 42 -23.86 -6.86 -28.30
C ARG A 42 -22.82 -7.13 -27.20
N ILE A 43 -21.78 -6.32 -27.15
CA ILE A 43 -20.68 -6.41 -26.18
C ILE A 43 -20.85 -5.26 -25.19
N GLY A 44 -21.27 -5.57 -23.97
CA GLY A 44 -21.37 -4.60 -22.87
C GLY A 44 -20.08 -4.59 -22.05
N VAL A 45 -19.42 -3.44 -21.98
CA VAL A 45 -18.19 -3.20 -21.23
C VAL A 45 -18.50 -2.53 -19.90
N PHE A 46 -17.95 -3.08 -18.82
CA PHE A 46 -18.16 -2.63 -17.44
C PHE A 46 -16.82 -2.21 -16.83
N SER A 47 -16.84 -1.14 -16.03
CA SER A 47 -15.69 -0.64 -15.26
C SER A 47 -15.91 -0.91 -13.77
N GLY A 48 -14.87 -1.35 -13.06
CA GLY A 48 -14.91 -1.63 -11.62
C GLY A 48 -15.66 -2.91 -11.23
N ARG A 49 -16.21 -3.65 -12.20
CA ARG A 49 -16.93 -4.90 -11.95
C ARG A 49 -15.98 -6.09 -12.12
N THR A 50 -15.59 -6.70 -11.01
CA THR A 50 -14.84 -7.97 -11.02
C THR A 50 -15.82 -9.12 -11.18
N LEU A 51 -15.79 -9.76 -12.35
CA LEU A 51 -16.56 -10.96 -12.65
C LEU A 51 -15.65 -12.18 -12.52
N SER A 52 -16.00 -13.13 -11.66
CA SER A 52 -15.32 -14.43 -11.62
C SER A 52 -15.65 -15.24 -12.87
N ASN A 53 -14.82 -16.25 -13.16
CA ASN A 53 -15.02 -17.10 -14.34
C ASN A 53 -16.27 -17.99 -14.23
N ASP A 54 -16.76 -18.23 -13.01
CA ASP A 54 -17.90 -19.10 -12.74
C ASP A 54 -19.25 -18.38 -12.87
N VAL A 55 -19.24 -17.05 -13.01
CA VAL A 55 -20.44 -16.26 -13.24
C VAL A 55 -20.81 -16.31 -14.72
N PRO A 56 -22.11 -16.43 -15.08
CA PRO A 56 -22.52 -16.36 -16.48
C PRO A 56 -22.14 -15.03 -17.14
N ARG A 57 -21.47 -15.10 -18.30
CA ARG A 57 -20.97 -13.92 -19.03
C ARG A 57 -21.56 -13.75 -20.42
N ILE A 58 -22.18 -14.79 -20.95
CA ILE A 58 -22.80 -14.79 -22.27
C ILE A 58 -24.28 -15.14 -22.11
N ASN A 59 -25.16 -14.31 -22.66
CA ASN A 59 -26.58 -14.59 -22.83
C ASN A 59 -26.83 -15.14 -24.24
N PHE A 60 -27.26 -16.40 -24.32
CA PHE A 60 -27.73 -17.04 -25.55
C PHE A 60 -29.26 -17.07 -25.52
N HIS A 61 -29.89 -15.94 -25.87
CA HIS A 61 -31.35 -15.79 -25.92
C HIS A 61 -32.09 -16.31 -24.65
N GLY A 62 -31.61 -15.91 -23.46
CA GLY A 62 -32.15 -16.34 -22.17
C GLY A 62 -31.42 -17.54 -21.53
N VAL A 63 -30.58 -18.26 -22.28
CA VAL A 63 -29.68 -19.28 -21.73
C VAL A 63 -28.33 -18.63 -21.42
N THR A 64 -28.07 -18.38 -20.14
CA THR A 64 -26.82 -17.74 -19.69
C THR A 64 -25.75 -18.78 -19.39
N VAL A 65 -24.54 -18.61 -19.92
CA VAL A 65 -23.42 -19.55 -19.70
C VAL A 65 -22.15 -18.84 -19.21
N PRO A 66 -21.37 -19.47 -18.33
CA PRO A 66 -20.03 -18.99 -17.99
C PRO A 66 -19.11 -19.12 -19.21
N CYS A 67 -18.21 -18.16 -19.37
CA CYS A 67 -17.19 -18.21 -20.40
C CYS A 67 -16.01 -17.34 -19.98
N ARG A 68 -14.79 -17.85 -20.19
CA ARG A 68 -13.57 -17.06 -20.00
C ARG A 68 -13.44 -16.06 -21.14
N LEU A 69 -13.79 -14.81 -20.84
CA LEU A 69 -13.64 -13.69 -21.76
C LEU A 69 -12.54 -12.73 -21.26
N PRO A 70 -11.87 -12.01 -22.17
CA PRO A 70 -10.84 -11.04 -21.81
C PRO A 70 -11.32 -10.03 -20.77
N SER A 71 -10.36 -9.58 -19.96
CA SER A 71 -10.49 -8.45 -19.03
C SER A 71 -9.18 -7.67 -19.07
N VAL A 72 -9.24 -6.36 -18.86
CA VAL A 72 -8.07 -5.47 -18.78
C VAL A 72 -8.06 -4.81 -17.41
N ILE A 73 -6.90 -4.66 -16.80
CA ILE A 73 -6.74 -4.01 -15.49
C ILE A 73 -5.83 -2.81 -15.70
N GLU A 74 -6.32 -1.62 -15.39
CA GLU A 74 -5.48 -0.42 -15.36
C GLU A 74 -4.56 -0.45 -14.12
N CYS A 75 -3.33 0.02 -14.27
CA CYS A 75 -2.32 0.12 -13.22
C CYS A 75 -2.72 1.12 -12.11
N SER A 76 -2.00 1.12 -10.99
CA SER A 76 -2.10 2.13 -9.93
C SER A 76 -3.53 2.33 -9.38
N TYR A 77 -4.19 1.23 -9.00
CA TYR A 77 -5.59 1.19 -8.54
C TYR A 77 -6.63 1.62 -9.58
N GLY A 78 -6.26 1.63 -10.86
CA GLY A 78 -7.20 1.82 -11.95
C GLY A 78 -8.29 0.74 -11.98
N PRO A 79 -9.41 1.02 -12.67
CA PRO A 79 -10.52 0.08 -12.71
C PRO A 79 -10.15 -1.20 -13.46
N ARG A 80 -10.75 -2.30 -13.00
CA ARG A 80 -10.83 -3.53 -13.81
C ARG A 80 -11.96 -3.40 -14.82
N TRP A 81 -11.64 -3.67 -16.08
CA TRP A 81 -12.58 -3.72 -17.18
C TRP A 81 -13.00 -5.16 -17.47
N SER A 82 -14.30 -5.39 -17.45
CA SER A 82 -14.90 -6.69 -17.76
C SER A 82 -16.04 -6.53 -18.76
N VAL A 83 -16.53 -7.63 -19.31
CA VAL A 83 -17.59 -7.62 -20.33
C VAL A 83 -18.70 -8.63 -20.05
N LEU A 84 -19.90 -8.31 -20.51
CA LEU A 84 -21.00 -9.25 -20.71
C LEU A 84 -21.39 -9.25 -22.19
N ILE A 85 -21.80 -10.39 -22.71
CA ILE A 85 -22.12 -10.58 -24.13
C ILE A 85 -23.58 -10.99 -24.26
N ASP A 86 -24.31 -10.32 -25.14
CA ASP A 86 -25.67 -10.67 -25.53
C ASP A 86 -25.67 -11.10 -27.01
N ILE A 87 -25.97 -12.37 -27.28
CA ILE A 87 -25.95 -12.93 -28.64
C ILE A 87 -27.20 -12.50 -29.39
N VAL A 88 -27.02 -11.93 -30.58
CA VAL A 88 -28.11 -11.50 -31.46
C VAL A 88 -28.23 -12.44 -32.66
N ASP A 89 -27.16 -12.56 -33.44
CA ASP A 89 -27.08 -13.44 -34.62
C ASP A 89 -25.62 -13.83 -34.89
N ALA A 90 -25.13 -14.83 -34.17
CA ALA A 90 -23.74 -15.28 -34.22
C ALA A 90 -23.65 -16.82 -34.43
N PRO A 91 -23.87 -17.31 -35.66
CA PRO A 91 -23.92 -18.76 -35.94
C PRO A 91 -22.58 -19.48 -35.74
N SER A 92 -21.47 -18.74 -35.71
CA SER A 92 -20.14 -19.25 -35.39
C SER A 92 -19.97 -19.57 -33.90
N LEU A 93 -20.83 -19.04 -33.03
CA LEU A 93 -20.82 -19.30 -31.59
C LEU A 93 -21.78 -20.44 -31.26
N GLN A 94 -21.27 -21.48 -30.59
CA GLN A 94 -22.02 -22.71 -30.33
C GLN A 94 -21.91 -23.12 -28.87
N LEU A 95 -22.96 -23.77 -28.36
CA LEU A 95 -22.98 -24.38 -27.04
C LEU A 95 -22.61 -25.86 -27.14
N VAL A 96 -21.85 -26.36 -26.16
CA VAL A 96 -21.49 -27.78 -26.06
C VAL A 96 -22.74 -28.63 -25.87
N LEU A 97 -22.91 -29.64 -26.73
CA LEU A 97 -24.00 -30.62 -26.63
C LEU A 97 -23.57 -31.82 -25.76
N PRO A 98 -24.52 -32.49 -25.07
CA PRO A 98 -25.96 -32.23 -25.04
C PRO A 98 -26.39 -31.19 -23.99
N ALA A 99 -25.53 -30.90 -23.00
CA ALA A 99 -25.91 -30.17 -21.79
C ALA A 99 -26.10 -28.65 -21.95
N ARG A 100 -25.49 -28.04 -22.97
CA ARG A 100 -25.57 -26.60 -23.31
C ARG A 100 -25.19 -25.65 -22.17
N LYS A 101 -24.23 -26.08 -21.33
CA LYS A 101 -23.75 -25.31 -20.17
C LYS A 101 -22.51 -24.48 -20.45
N GLU A 102 -21.84 -24.73 -21.57
CA GLU A 102 -20.52 -24.18 -21.90
C GLU A 102 -20.45 -23.82 -23.38
N MET A 103 -19.59 -22.86 -23.72
CA MET A 103 -19.28 -22.50 -25.10
C MET A 103 -18.31 -23.50 -25.73
N VAL A 104 -18.44 -23.75 -27.03
CA VAL A 104 -17.45 -24.49 -27.81
C VAL A 104 -16.24 -23.59 -28.07
N GLU A 105 -15.05 -24.06 -27.71
CA GLU A 105 -13.78 -23.40 -28.05
C GLU A 105 -13.50 -23.57 -29.56
N ASN A 106 -13.75 -22.52 -30.34
CA ASN A 106 -13.61 -22.52 -31.79
C ASN A 106 -13.11 -21.16 -32.31
N ALA A 107 -12.88 -21.07 -33.62
CA ALA A 107 -12.42 -19.84 -34.27
C ALA A 107 -13.38 -18.65 -34.09
N GLY A 108 -14.69 -18.90 -34.02
CA GLY A 108 -15.69 -17.85 -33.78
C GLY A 108 -15.60 -17.26 -32.37
N LEU A 109 -15.30 -18.09 -31.37
CA LEU A 109 -15.06 -17.63 -30.00
C LEU A 109 -13.76 -16.82 -29.91
N GLU A 110 -12.70 -17.21 -30.63
CA GLU A 110 -11.45 -16.42 -30.71
C GLU A 110 -11.66 -15.07 -31.41
N GLU A 111 -12.48 -15.04 -32.46
CA GLU A 111 -12.88 -13.79 -33.13
C GLU A 111 -13.67 -12.88 -32.17
N LEU A 112 -14.60 -13.45 -31.40
CA LEU A 112 -15.32 -12.73 -30.34
C LEU A 112 -14.35 -12.21 -29.26
N ARG A 113 -13.38 -13.01 -28.80
CA ARG A 113 -12.36 -12.56 -27.82
C ARG A 113 -11.56 -11.39 -28.36
N SER A 114 -11.23 -11.38 -29.65
CA SER A 114 -10.54 -10.26 -30.31
C SER A 114 -11.42 -9.01 -30.37
N ALA A 115 -12.69 -9.15 -30.77
CA ALA A 115 -13.67 -8.05 -30.78
C ALA A 115 -13.89 -7.47 -29.37
N ILE A 116 -13.95 -8.33 -28.34
CA ILE A 116 -14.07 -7.92 -26.93
C ILE A 116 -12.89 -7.05 -26.49
N ARG A 117 -11.65 -7.43 -26.82
CA ARG A 117 -10.47 -6.62 -26.48
C ARG A 117 -10.55 -5.24 -27.13
N MET A 118 -10.97 -5.16 -28.39
CA MET A 118 -11.18 -3.89 -29.09
C MET A 118 -12.27 -3.04 -28.43
N ALA A 119 -13.40 -3.66 -28.04
CA ALA A 119 -14.49 -3.00 -27.34
C ALA A 119 -14.01 -2.36 -26.02
N ILE A 120 -13.20 -3.08 -25.24
CA ILE A 120 -12.61 -2.58 -24.00
C ILE A 120 -11.70 -1.37 -24.28
N PHE A 121 -10.77 -1.48 -25.23
CA PHE A 121 -9.86 -0.36 -25.55
C PHE A 121 -10.61 0.86 -26.07
N ARG A 122 -11.66 0.68 -26.88
CA ARG A 122 -12.53 1.80 -27.32
C ARG A 122 -13.33 2.41 -26.18
N ALA A 123 -13.75 1.61 -25.20
CA ALA A 123 -14.40 2.15 -24.01
C ALA A 123 -13.43 3.01 -23.20
N ILE A 124 -12.17 2.55 -23.06
CA ILE A 124 -11.09 3.31 -22.40
C ILE A 124 -10.79 4.61 -23.17
N ALA A 125 -10.72 4.55 -24.51
CA ALA A 125 -10.42 5.71 -25.36
C ALA A 125 -11.44 6.85 -25.28
N ARG A 126 -12.64 6.59 -24.75
CA ARG A 126 -13.67 7.62 -24.53
C ARG A 126 -13.46 8.42 -23.24
N ARG A 127 -12.59 7.97 -22.34
CA ARG A 127 -12.23 8.70 -21.11
C ARG A 127 -11.13 9.73 -21.39
N GLU A 128 -11.08 10.76 -20.57
CA GLU A 128 -9.95 11.69 -20.52
C GLU A 128 -8.76 11.01 -19.84
N GLY A 129 -7.98 10.27 -20.64
CA GLY A 129 -6.79 9.54 -20.20
C GLY A 129 -7.05 8.14 -19.64
N HIS A 130 -5.95 7.39 -19.45
CA HIS A 130 -5.96 6.00 -18.99
C HIS A 130 -4.68 5.65 -18.23
N TYR A 131 -4.70 4.53 -17.51
CA TYR A 131 -3.55 3.99 -16.79
C TYR A 131 -3.23 2.57 -17.27
N LEU A 132 -3.26 2.35 -18.59
CA LEU A 132 -2.94 1.03 -19.16
C LEU A 132 -1.45 0.74 -19.00
N SER A 133 -1.12 -0.53 -18.78
CA SER A 133 0.25 -1.00 -18.98
C SER A 133 0.74 -0.66 -20.39
N TYR A 134 2.05 -0.50 -20.56
CA TYR A 134 2.65 -0.28 -21.88
C TYR A 134 2.35 -1.44 -22.83
N GLU A 135 2.26 -2.67 -22.31
CA GLU A 135 1.86 -3.86 -23.06
C GLU A 135 0.43 -3.73 -23.61
N ASP A 136 -0.54 -3.39 -22.75
CA ASP A 136 -1.94 -3.25 -23.15
C ASP A 136 -2.15 -2.05 -24.09
N TRP A 137 -1.42 -0.95 -23.89
CA TRP A 137 -1.46 0.20 -24.79
C TRP A 137 -0.89 -0.13 -26.17
N THR A 138 0.25 -0.82 -26.23
CA THR A 138 0.81 -1.32 -27.50
C THR A 138 -0.14 -2.32 -28.16
N GLN A 139 -0.83 -3.15 -27.37
CA GLN A 139 -1.83 -4.07 -27.89
C GLN A 139 -3.06 -3.34 -28.45
N ALA A 140 -3.50 -2.24 -27.82
CA ALA A 140 -4.58 -1.40 -28.35
C ALA A 140 -4.21 -0.82 -29.73
N LEU A 141 -2.98 -0.31 -29.88
CA LEU A 141 -2.46 0.18 -31.15
C LEU A 141 -2.43 -0.92 -32.22
N LYS A 142 -1.96 -2.13 -31.87
CA LYS A 142 -1.98 -3.31 -32.78
C LYS A 142 -3.39 -3.68 -33.22
N CYS A 143 -4.39 -3.44 -32.36
CA CYS A 143 -5.79 -3.64 -32.67
C CYS A 143 -6.44 -2.46 -33.41
N GLY A 144 -5.67 -1.42 -33.79
CA GLY A 144 -6.18 -0.24 -34.50
C GLY A 144 -6.99 0.72 -33.62
N VAL A 145 -6.80 0.69 -32.30
CA VAL A 145 -7.39 1.65 -31.36
C VAL A 145 -6.31 2.63 -30.94
N GLU A 146 -6.42 3.86 -31.41
CA GLU A 146 -5.48 4.94 -31.06
C GLU A 146 -5.80 5.50 -29.67
N LEU A 147 -4.78 5.55 -28.82
CA LEU A 147 -4.81 6.08 -27.47
C LEU A 147 -3.55 6.96 -27.29
N PRO A 148 -3.63 8.11 -26.58
CA PRO A 148 -2.42 8.81 -26.14
C PRO A 148 -1.58 7.93 -25.22
N GLU A 149 -0.36 8.35 -24.84
CA GLU A 149 0.35 7.68 -23.75
C GLU A 149 -0.48 7.76 -22.45
N ALA A 150 -0.26 6.81 -21.53
CA ALA A 150 -0.94 6.79 -20.24
C ALA A 150 -0.74 8.12 -19.50
N THR A 151 -1.74 8.51 -18.71
CA THR A 151 -1.68 9.75 -17.93
C THR A 151 -0.48 9.71 -16.98
N PRO A 152 0.41 10.72 -16.95
CA PRO A 152 1.66 10.71 -16.19
C PRO A 152 1.40 10.96 -14.70
N ARG A 153 0.69 10.04 -14.04
CA ARG A 153 0.45 10.08 -12.60
C ARG A 153 0.89 8.79 -11.95
N LEU A 154 1.54 8.93 -10.81
CA LEU A 154 2.04 7.83 -10.00
C LEU A 154 1.63 8.05 -8.55
N LEU A 155 1.66 6.97 -7.77
CA LEU A 155 1.48 7.07 -6.33
C LEU A 155 2.66 7.82 -5.74
N GLN A 156 2.39 8.80 -4.90
CA GLN A 156 3.41 9.44 -4.09
C GLN A 156 4.06 8.37 -3.21
N TRP A 157 5.39 8.34 -3.20
CA TRP A 157 6.13 7.40 -2.39
C TRP A 157 5.91 7.69 -0.90
N THR A 158 5.70 6.63 -0.15
CA THR A 158 5.68 6.62 1.32
C THR A 158 6.72 5.62 1.82
N PRO A 159 7.42 5.90 2.93
CA PRO A 159 8.40 4.96 3.45
C PRO A 159 7.73 3.64 3.85
N SER A 160 8.39 2.54 3.55
CA SER A 160 8.00 1.21 4.03
C SER A 160 8.11 1.13 5.55
N SER A 161 7.22 0.37 6.18
CA SER A 161 7.32 0.01 7.60
C SER A 161 7.67 -1.47 7.78
N GLY A 162 8.13 -1.85 8.97
CA GLY A 162 8.40 -3.26 9.34
C GLY A 162 7.21 -4.20 9.04
N GLU A 163 5.99 -3.74 9.34
CA GLU A 163 4.75 -4.50 9.10
C GLU A 163 4.42 -4.71 7.61
N GLY A 164 5.05 -3.95 6.71
CA GLY A 164 4.78 -4.00 5.26
C GLY A 164 3.40 -3.49 4.86
N VAL A 165 2.54 -3.08 5.81
CA VAL A 165 1.23 -2.49 5.53
C VAL A 165 1.46 -1.05 5.08
N ARG A 166 1.35 -0.85 3.77
CA ARG A 166 1.24 0.51 3.22
C ARG A 166 0.00 1.16 3.81
N CYS A 167 0.17 2.19 4.64
CA CYS A 167 -0.95 2.97 5.12
C CYS A 167 -1.80 3.42 3.92
N GLY A 168 -3.08 3.03 3.91
CA GLY A 168 -4.04 3.50 2.94
C GLY A 168 -4.07 5.02 2.96
N GLY A 169 -3.48 5.63 1.93
CA GLY A 169 -3.20 7.07 1.94
C GLY A 169 -2.28 7.55 0.82
N ALA A 170 -1.64 6.65 0.07
CA ALA A 170 -0.84 7.01 -1.09
C ALA A 170 -1.68 7.79 -2.11
N GLN A 171 -1.32 9.06 -2.30
CA GLN A 171 -2.01 9.97 -3.19
C GLN A 171 -1.46 9.82 -4.62
N MET A 172 -2.35 9.72 -5.60
CA MET A 172 -1.95 9.86 -7.00
C MET A 172 -1.58 11.31 -7.29
N ILE A 173 -0.35 11.56 -7.73
CA ILE A 173 0.18 12.89 -8.03
C ILE A 173 0.65 12.95 -9.49
N ASP A 174 0.82 14.16 -10.01
CA ASP A 174 1.51 14.36 -11.29
C ASP A 174 2.97 13.90 -11.14
N ALA A 175 3.43 13.04 -12.04
CA ALA A 175 4.77 12.48 -12.02
C ALA A 175 5.80 13.40 -12.71
N ALA A 176 5.38 14.53 -13.30
CA ALA A 176 6.29 15.45 -13.95
C ALA A 176 7.41 15.91 -13.00
N ASN A 177 8.66 15.69 -13.42
CA ASN A 177 9.89 15.98 -12.65
C ASN A 177 10.03 15.22 -11.31
N ALA A 178 9.18 14.23 -11.04
CA ALA A 178 9.29 13.39 -9.84
C ALA A 178 10.45 12.39 -9.98
N PHE A 179 10.98 11.94 -8.85
CA PHE A 179 11.99 10.88 -8.82
C PHE A 179 11.34 9.54 -8.52
N ARG A 180 11.59 8.55 -9.37
CA ARG A 180 11.15 7.16 -9.15
C ARG A 180 11.98 6.54 -8.04
N MET A 181 11.31 6.08 -6.99
CA MET A 181 11.92 5.57 -5.78
C MET A 181 11.77 4.05 -5.69
N PRO A 182 12.82 3.24 -5.93
CA PRO A 182 12.71 1.79 -5.80
C PRO A 182 12.38 1.40 -4.35
N TYR A 183 12.03 0.14 -4.16
CA TYR A 183 11.85 -0.39 -2.81
C TYR A 183 13.18 -0.33 -2.05
N PHE A 184 13.12 0.19 -0.83
CA PHE A 184 14.18 0.09 0.17
C PHE A 184 13.56 -0.49 1.44
N SER A 185 14.38 -1.21 2.21
CA SER A 185 13.95 -1.75 3.49
C SER A 185 13.55 -0.64 4.49
N PRO A 186 12.66 -0.93 5.47
CA PRO A 186 12.10 0.08 6.37
C PRO A 186 13.13 0.97 7.05
N GLN A 187 14.29 0.41 7.44
CA GLN A 187 15.36 1.16 8.09
C GLN A 187 15.93 2.29 7.20
N TYR A 188 16.08 2.06 5.90
CA TYR A 188 16.52 3.10 4.98
C TYR A 188 15.38 4.04 4.60
N ALA A 189 14.19 3.49 4.35
CA ALA A 189 13.03 4.25 3.91
C ALA A 189 12.57 5.26 4.98
N GLN A 190 12.42 4.83 6.24
CA GLN A 190 11.98 5.71 7.34
C GLN A 190 13.03 6.76 7.69
N CYS A 191 14.31 6.37 7.78
CA CYS A 191 15.39 7.33 8.05
C CYS A 191 15.54 8.36 6.92
N LEU A 192 15.38 7.94 5.66
CA LEU A 192 15.35 8.86 4.52
C LEU A 192 14.17 9.81 4.62
N SER A 193 12.96 9.30 4.85
CA SER A 193 11.74 10.12 4.96
C SER A 193 11.92 11.20 6.03
N ARG A 194 12.43 10.82 7.21
CA ARG A 194 12.76 11.76 8.29
C ARG A 194 13.77 12.82 7.87
N ALA A 195 14.87 12.42 7.22
CA ALA A 195 15.86 13.36 6.72
C ALA A 195 15.24 14.35 5.72
N LEU A 196 14.47 13.88 4.75
CA LEU A 196 13.81 14.75 3.76
C LEU A 196 12.84 15.74 4.41
N GLN A 197 12.06 15.31 5.40
CA GLN A 197 11.13 16.19 6.13
C GLN A 197 11.83 17.32 6.89
N ALA A 198 13.06 17.09 7.37
CA ALA A 198 13.86 18.10 8.04
C ALA A 198 14.44 19.17 7.08
N HIS A 199 14.49 18.90 5.77
CA HIS A 199 15.09 19.78 4.76
C HIS A 199 14.03 20.35 3.81
N GLN A 200 13.48 21.52 4.16
CA GLN A 200 12.47 22.21 3.35
C GLN A 200 12.96 22.61 1.94
N ASP A 201 14.27 22.70 1.74
CA ASP A 201 14.89 23.01 0.45
C ASP A 201 14.81 21.82 -0.54
N PHE A 202 14.55 20.60 -0.05
CA PHE A 202 14.32 19.44 -0.91
C PHE A 202 12.85 19.42 -1.35
N THR A 203 12.56 20.01 -2.50
CA THR A 203 11.19 20.14 -3.04
C THR A 203 10.81 19.03 -4.02
N THR A 204 11.73 18.14 -4.37
CA THR A 204 11.50 17.09 -5.36
C THR A 204 10.57 16.03 -4.81
N THR A 205 9.49 15.74 -5.52
CA THR A 205 8.56 14.69 -5.10
C THR A 205 9.08 13.31 -5.47
N LEU A 206 8.95 12.36 -4.54
CA LEU A 206 9.25 10.95 -4.75
C LEU A 206 7.97 10.20 -5.13
N VAL A 207 8.07 9.31 -6.11
CA VAL A 207 6.95 8.49 -6.61
C VAL A 207 7.31 7.01 -6.65
N GLU A 208 6.30 6.18 -6.45
CA GLU A 208 6.46 4.74 -6.55
C GLU A 208 6.64 4.30 -8.02
N PRO A 209 7.55 3.34 -8.28
CA PRO A 209 7.73 2.79 -9.61
C PRO A 209 6.58 1.86 -9.97
N VAL A 210 6.18 1.90 -11.23
CA VAL A 210 5.20 1.01 -11.84
C VAL A 210 5.87 0.35 -13.04
N ALA A 211 6.43 -0.85 -12.84
CA ALA A 211 7.17 -1.56 -13.90
C ALA A 211 6.33 -1.75 -15.18
N ALA A 212 5.01 -1.89 -15.05
CA ALA A 212 4.09 -2.00 -16.18
C ALA A 212 4.05 -0.75 -17.10
N PHE A 213 4.61 0.38 -16.69
CA PHE A 213 4.73 1.61 -17.49
C PHE A 213 6.07 1.76 -18.22
N GLU A 214 7.03 0.84 -18.01
CA GLU A 214 8.29 0.84 -18.77
C GLU A 214 8.00 0.76 -20.27
N GLY A 215 8.59 1.68 -21.04
CA GLY A 215 8.34 1.87 -22.47
C GLY A 215 7.57 3.15 -22.82
N TYR A 216 6.82 3.75 -21.88
CA TYR A 216 6.24 5.08 -22.11
C TYR A 216 7.32 6.16 -22.05
N ALA A 217 7.31 7.10 -23.00
CA ALA A 217 8.34 8.13 -23.09
C ALA A 217 8.40 9.01 -21.84
N TRP A 218 7.24 9.38 -21.29
CA TRP A 218 7.19 10.18 -20.05
C TRP A 218 7.74 9.42 -18.84
N TYR A 219 7.49 8.10 -18.75
CA TYR A 219 7.87 7.29 -17.61
C TYR A 219 9.37 6.96 -17.64
N ASP A 220 9.89 6.60 -18.81
CA ASP A 220 11.30 6.32 -19.03
C ASP A 220 12.15 7.60 -18.91
N GLY A 221 11.56 8.76 -19.17
CA GLY A 221 12.16 10.07 -18.95
C GLY A 221 12.32 10.50 -17.49
N LEU A 222 11.70 9.79 -16.52
CA LEU A 222 11.81 10.15 -15.11
C LEU A 222 13.17 9.77 -14.52
N THR A 223 13.75 10.71 -13.76
CA THR A 223 14.92 10.46 -12.92
C THR A 223 14.62 9.33 -11.93
N ARG A 224 15.57 8.41 -11.76
CA ARG A 224 15.46 7.27 -10.86
C ARG A 224 16.43 7.40 -9.70
N VAL A 225 15.98 7.09 -8.49
CA VAL A 225 16.86 6.82 -7.36
C VAL A 225 17.51 5.45 -7.55
N GLU A 226 18.83 5.39 -7.56
CA GLU A 226 19.60 4.14 -7.67
C GLU A 226 19.91 3.55 -6.30
N ASN A 227 20.26 4.39 -5.33
CA ASN A 227 20.67 3.96 -4.01
C ASN A 227 20.42 5.05 -2.96
N VAL A 228 20.22 4.63 -1.72
CA VAL A 228 20.19 5.47 -0.52
C VAL A 228 21.30 5.00 0.39
N GLY A 229 22.09 5.93 0.91
CA GLY A 229 23.14 5.62 1.87
C GLY A 229 23.18 6.61 3.02
N PHE A 230 23.83 6.20 4.10
CA PHE A 230 24.09 7.03 5.27
C PHE A 230 25.60 6.98 5.57
N LEU A 231 26.22 8.15 5.59
CA LEU A 231 27.61 8.33 6.02
C LEU A 231 27.60 8.78 7.47
N ILE A 232 28.17 7.95 8.35
CA ILE A 232 28.19 8.17 9.79
C ILE A 232 29.63 8.41 10.22
N SER A 233 29.88 9.51 10.93
CA SER A 233 31.19 9.80 11.52
C SER A 233 31.13 9.56 13.03
N GLN A 234 31.96 8.67 13.57
CA GLN A 234 32.01 8.37 15.00
C GLN A 234 33.46 8.18 15.44
N ASN A 235 33.91 8.92 16.46
CA ASN A 235 35.27 8.83 17.03
C ASN A 235 36.38 8.98 15.97
N GLY A 236 36.16 9.82 14.95
CA GLY A 236 37.10 10.02 13.84
C GLY A 236 37.07 8.95 12.75
N ASN A 237 36.30 7.88 12.91
CA ASN A 237 36.03 6.89 11.86
C ASN A 237 34.82 7.30 11.02
N ARG A 238 34.79 6.87 9.75
CA ARG A 238 33.67 7.06 8.84
C ARG A 238 33.13 5.71 8.38
N TYR A 239 31.84 5.50 8.59
CA TYR A 239 31.11 4.31 8.21
C TYR A 239 30.10 4.67 7.13
N ARG A 240 29.96 3.82 6.12
CA ARG A 240 28.96 3.96 5.07
C ARG A 240 27.96 2.81 5.21
N TYR A 241 26.69 3.16 5.37
CA TYR A 241 25.59 2.21 5.29
C TYR A 241 24.89 2.40 3.97
N SER A 242 24.74 1.33 3.21
CA SER A 242 23.78 1.24 2.12
C SER A 242 23.23 -0.17 2.08
N GLU A 243 22.05 -0.36 1.51
CA GLU A 243 21.40 -1.69 1.44
C GLU A 243 22.24 -2.73 0.68
N MET A 244 23.24 -2.28 -0.09
CA MET A 244 24.10 -3.11 -0.92
C MET A 244 25.46 -3.45 -0.28
N ASP A 245 25.82 -2.79 0.84
CA ASP A 245 27.13 -2.92 1.47
C ASP A 245 27.07 -3.83 2.71
N GLU A 246 28.19 -4.45 3.07
CA GLU A 246 28.32 -5.18 4.34
C GLU A 246 28.09 -4.21 5.52
N ARG A 247 27.32 -4.65 6.51
CA ARG A 247 27.01 -3.85 7.71
C ARG A 247 28.29 -3.59 8.50
N PRO A 248 28.72 -2.33 8.67
CA PRO A 248 29.85 -2.06 9.54
C PRO A 248 29.48 -2.24 11.02
N ASP A 249 30.49 -2.57 11.83
CA ASP A 249 30.37 -2.71 13.29
C ASP A 249 30.31 -1.32 13.96
N LEU A 250 29.09 -0.81 14.11
CA LEU A 250 28.78 0.48 14.74
C LEU A 250 27.99 0.22 16.02
N ARG A 251 28.30 0.98 17.07
CA ARG A 251 27.56 0.91 18.33
C ARG A 251 26.50 1.99 18.40
N SER A 252 25.37 1.64 18.99
CA SER A 252 24.31 2.60 19.33
C SER A 252 24.85 3.74 20.19
N GLY A 253 24.29 4.94 19.99
CA GLY A 253 24.67 6.13 20.74
C GLY A 253 24.82 7.38 19.88
N ARG A 254 25.33 8.44 20.49
CA ARG A 254 25.62 9.68 19.78
C ARG A 254 26.87 9.54 18.91
N VAL A 255 26.81 10.14 17.73
CA VAL A 255 27.89 10.17 16.72
C VAL A 255 28.23 11.61 16.37
N ASP A 256 29.36 11.83 15.70
CA ASP A 256 29.85 13.18 15.36
C ASP A 256 28.97 13.83 14.26
N ALA A 257 28.55 13.06 13.27
CA ALA A 257 27.70 13.52 12.18
C ALA A 257 27.05 12.35 11.42
N ILE A 258 25.86 12.60 10.85
CA ILE A 258 25.17 11.69 9.93
C ILE A 258 24.84 12.48 8.66
N ILE A 259 25.17 11.93 7.49
CA ILE A 259 24.84 12.51 6.18
C ILE A 259 24.10 11.45 5.36
N MET A 260 22.87 11.76 4.96
CA MET A 260 22.11 10.96 3.99
C MET A 260 22.61 11.28 2.58
N GLU A 261 22.87 10.25 1.79
CA GLU A 261 23.22 10.31 0.37
C GLU A 261 22.12 9.67 -0.48
N LEU A 262 21.48 10.45 -1.34
CA LEU A 262 20.54 9.96 -2.34
C LEU A 262 21.23 9.95 -3.71
N HIS A 263 21.51 8.76 -4.23
CA HIS A 263 22.13 8.59 -5.55
C HIS A 263 21.04 8.51 -6.60
N VAL A 264 21.04 9.44 -7.56
CA VAL A 264 20.02 9.53 -8.61
C VAL A 264 20.64 9.51 -10.00
N MET A 265 19.92 8.90 -10.93
CA MET A 265 20.26 8.79 -12.34
C MET A 265 19.17 9.45 -13.18
N ALA A 266 19.54 10.47 -13.93
CA ALA A 266 18.68 11.10 -14.93
C ALA A 266 18.50 10.19 -16.17
N ALA A 267 17.49 10.45 -16.99
CA ALA A 267 17.19 9.65 -18.17
C ALA A 267 18.32 9.64 -19.23
N ASP A 268 19.18 10.66 -19.26
CA ASP A 268 20.37 10.72 -20.12
C ASP A 268 21.57 9.91 -19.57
N GLY A 269 21.40 9.25 -18.42
CA GLY A 269 22.43 8.49 -17.73
C GLY A 269 23.30 9.32 -16.77
N THR A 270 23.07 10.62 -16.64
CA THR A 270 23.80 11.47 -15.71
C THR A 270 23.53 11.04 -14.27
N LYS A 271 24.60 10.72 -13.53
CA LYS A 271 24.53 10.34 -12.12
C LYS A 271 24.86 11.54 -11.24
N THR A 272 24.03 11.79 -10.24
CA THR A 272 24.26 12.81 -9.21
C THR A 272 23.97 12.25 -7.82
N ALA A 273 24.53 12.88 -6.79
CA ALA A 273 24.27 12.53 -5.40
C ALA A 273 23.77 13.77 -4.67
N VAL A 274 22.59 13.66 -4.06
CA VAL A 274 22.08 14.67 -3.14
C VAL A 274 22.54 14.29 -1.74
N ARG A 275 23.12 15.25 -1.02
CA ARG A 275 23.65 15.04 0.34
C ARG A 275 22.93 15.96 1.30
N LEU A 276 22.29 15.38 2.31
CA LEU A 276 21.58 16.14 3.34
C LEU A 276 22.04 15.68 4.73
N PRO A 277 22.24 16.60 5.69
CA PRO A 277 22.40 16.23 7.09
C PRO A 277 21.22 15.37 7.58
N ALA A 278 21.48 14.34 8.37
CA ALA A 278 20.45 13.58 9.05
C ALA A 278 20.70 13.60 10.56
N ASP A 279 19.66 13.38 11.36
CA ASP A 279 19.71 13.43 12.81
C ASP A 279 19.63 12.04 13.48
N LEU A 280 19.20 11.03 12.73
CA LEU A 280 18.98 9.66 13.17
C LEU A 280 19.30 8.68 12.04
N PHE A 281 19.89 7.55 12.40
CA PHE A 281 19.89 6.35 11.57
C PHE A 281 19.66 5.12 12.47
N ILE A 282 18.79 4.22 12.01
CA ILE A 282 18.53 2.93 12.66
C ILE A 282 19.00 1.85 11.68
N SER A 283 19.81 0.91 12.16
CA SER A 283 20.19 -0.28 11.40
C SER A 283 19.55 -1.50 12.07
N TYR A 284 18.64 -2.14 11.33
CA TYR A 284 17.90 -3.32 11.77
C TYR A 284 17.83 -4.33 10.62
N ASP A 285 17.92 -5.64 10.88
CA ASP A 285 17.58 -6.69 9.90
C ASP A 285 16.45 -7.54 10.45
N SER A 286 15.28 -7.52 9.81
CA SER A 286 14.23 -8.48 10.16
C SER A 286 14.52 -9.88 9.64
N SER A 287 15.37 -10.04 8.62
CA SER A 287 15.62 -11.34 7.96
C SER A 287 16.61 -12.25 8.70
N LEU A 288 17.20 -11.76 9.80
CA LEU A 288 18.23 -12.45 10.58
C LEU A 288 17.76 -12.79 12.01
N ASP A 289 16.45 -12.76 12.28
CA ASP A 289 15.84 -13.07 13.59
C ASP A 289 16.40 -12.22 14.74
N TYR A 290 16.44 -10.90 14.55
CA TYR A 290 16.94 -9.98 15.57
C TYR A 290 15.80 -9.41 16.43
N ASP A 291 15.96 -9.57 17.75
CA ASP A 291 15.18 -8.83 18.73
C ASP A 291 15.45 -7.34 18.57
N LEU A 292 14.53 -6.50 19.06
CA LEU A 292 14.69 -5.04 19.06
C LEU A 292 16.02 -4.58 19.67
N GLU A 293 16.55 -5.32 20.64
CA GLU A 293 17.81 -5.03 21.35
C GLU A 293 19.05 -5.04 20.43
N ASP A 294 18.98 -5.74 19.29
CA ASP A 294 20.07 -5.81 18.32
C ASP A 294 20.05 -4.66 17.30
N ALA A 295 19.04 -3.79 17.36
CA ALA A 295 18.97 -2.59 16.54
C ALA A 295 20.11 -1.63 16.91
N VAL A 296 20.90 -1.23 15.89
CA VAL A 296 21.90 -0.19 16.06
C VAL A 296 21.27 1.17 15.81
N ILE A 297 21.19 2.00 16.85
CA ILE A 297 20.52 3.30 16.82
C ILE A 297 21.56 4.39 17.03
N VAL A 298 21.75 5.24 16.02
CA VAL A 298 22.72 6.35 16.10
C VAL A 298 22.08 7.71 15.89
N LEU A 299 22.50 8.65 16.73
CA LEU A 299 21.93 9.98 16.83
C LEU A 299 23.00 11.03 16.58
N ALA A 300 22.70 12.02 15.75
CA ALA A 300 23.56 13.19 15.61
C ALA A 300 23.62 13.97 16.95
N PRO A 301 24.65 14.81 17.18
CA PRO A 301 24.82 15.52 18.46
C PRO A 301 23.61 16.38 18.82
N GLU A 302 23.06 17.08 17.83
CA GLU A 302 21.94 18.01 17.97
C GLU A 302 20.59 17.37 17.56
N SER A 303 20.47 16.04 17.62
CA SER A 303 19.22 15.37 17.27
C SER A 303 18.09 15.81 18.21
N PRO A 304 17.00 16.41 17.69
CA PRO A 304 15.89 16.90 18.49
C PRO A 304 14.88 15.81 18.86
N ILE A 305 15.15 14.55 18.51
CA ILE A 305 14.23 13.45 18.75
C ILE A 305 14.06 13.18 20.25
N ASP A 306 12.82 13.10 20.70
CA ASP A 306 12.46 12.71 22.05
C ASP A 306 12.14 11.22 22.15
N VAL A 307 11.83 10.75 23.37
CA VAL A 307 11.51 9.34 23.63
C VAL A 307 10.35 8.87 22.75
N ASP A 308 9.27 9.65 22.69
CA ASP A 308 8.07 9.29 21.93
C ASP A 308 8.37 9.22 20.42
N GLY A 309 9.13 10.19 19.90
CA GLY A 309 9.56 10.22 18.51
C GLY A 309 10.47 9.06 18.14
N LEU A 310 11.40 8.67 19.02
CA LEU A 310 12.26 7.51 18.78
C LEU A 310 11.49 6.19 18.90
N THR A 311 10.56 6.06 19.84
CA THR A 311 9.64 4.92 19.92
C THR A 311 8.85 4.77 18.62
N GLY A 312 8.29 5.87 18.08
CA GLY A 312 7.57 5.84 16.81
C GLY A 312 8.46 5.47 15.61
N MET A 313 9.72 5.89 15.61
CA MET A 313 10.68 5.47 14.59
C MET A 313 11.02 3.97 14.69
N LEU A 314 11.18 3.43 15.90
CA LEU A 314 11.43 2.00 16.12
C LEU A 314 10.22 1.15 15.73
N ASP A 315 9.01 1.61 16.04
CA ASP A 315 7.76 0.99 15.57
C ASP A 315 7.71 0.94 14.04
N ALA A 316 7.93 2.09 13.39
CA ALA A 316 7.92 2.17 11.94
C ALA A 316 9.00 1.31 11.27
N VAL A 317 10.19 1.17 11.87
CA VAL A 317 11.31 0.43 11.27
C VAL A 317 11.29 -1.06 11.60
N CYS A 318 11.00 -1.42 12.86
CA CYS A 318 11.31 -2.74 13.40
C CYS A 318 10.06 -3.58 13.69
N PHE A 319 8.88 -3.00 13.92
CA PHE A 319 7.71 -3.79 14.28
C PHE A 319 7.17 -4.58 13.09
N GLU A 320 7.10 -5.89 13.24
CA GLU A 320 6.45 -6.82 12.31
C GLU A 320 5.63 -7.81 13.15
N ALA A 321 4.32 -7.90 12.90
CA ALA A 321 3.46 -8.79 13.68
C ALA A 321 3.72 -10.25 13.31
N HIS A 322 3.92 -11.10 14.31
CA HIS A 322 4.08 -12.53 14.06
C HIS A 322 2.73 -13.13 13.64
N HIS A 323 2.73 -13.80 12.49
CA HIS A 323 1.55 -14.43 11.92
C HIS A 323 1.44 -15.95 12.20
N ASP A 324 2.13 -16.46 13.23
CA ASP A 324 1.95 -17.85 13.63
C ASP A 324 0.57 -18.00 14.28
N SER A 325 -0.03 -19.17 14.09
CA SER A 325 -1.26 -19.57 14.77
C SER A 325 -1.18 -19.53 16.29
N ASP A 326 0.01 -19.73 16.86
CA ASP A 326 0.23 -19.70 18.32
C ASP A 326 0.66 -18.30 18.83
N ALA A 327 0.81 -17.32 17.94
CA ALA A 327 1.16 -15.95 18.32
C ALA A 327 -0.05 -15.22 18.92
N ASP A 328 0.22 -14.28 19.83
CA ASP A 328 -0.81 -13.43 20.43
C ASP A 328 -1.54 -12.57 19.38
N SER A 329 -2.64 -11.92 19.78
CA SER A 329 -3.32 -10.98 18.87
C SER A 329 -2.38 -9.84 18.45
N TRP A 330 -2.57 -9.31 17.23
CA TRP A 330 -1.80 -8.17 16.72
C TRP A 330 -1.71 -7.02 17.74
N GLN A 331 -2.83 -6.68 18.38
CA GLN A 331 -2.88 -5.58 19.35
C GLN A 331 -1.99 -5.85 20.57
N THR A 332 -2.02 -7.08 21.09
CA THR A 332 -1.19 -7.48 22.23
C THR A 332 0.30 -7.44 21.87
N GLN A 333 0.66 -7.94 20.68
CA GLN A 333 2.04 -7.91 20.20
C GLN A 333 2.53 -6.46 20.01
N HIS A 334 1.71 -5.60 19.41
CA HIS A 334 2.05 -4.19 19.16
C HIS A 334 2.20 -3.41 20.47
N ASP A 335 1.26 -3.57 21.41
CA ASP A 335 1.32 -2.91 22.71
C ASP A 335 2.58 -3.32 23.49
N GLN A 336 2.95 -4.61 23.44
CA GLN A 336 4.18 -5.10 24.06
C GLN A 336 5.43 -4.53 23.37
N PHE A 337 5.49 -4.56 22.04
CA PHE A 337 6.59 -3.98 21.28
C PHE A 337 6.79 -2.49 21.61
N LEU A 338 5.70 -1.72 21.71
CA LEU A 338 5.77 -0.29 22.05
C LEU A 338 6.35 -0.04 23.44
N LEU A 339 6.09 -0.92 24.42
CA LEU A 339 6.71 -0.83 25.75
C LEU A 339 8.22 -1.05 25.67
N ASP A 340 8.65 -2.06 24.90
CA ASP A 340 10.07 -2.41 24.76
C ASP A 340 10.82 -1.33 23.95
N ALA A 341 10.24 -0.85 22.85
CA ALA A 341 10.74 0.28 22.06
C ALA A 341 10.86 1.57 22.87
N ARG A 342 9.91 1.82 23.77
CA ARG A 342 10.00 2.96 24.69
C ARG A 342 11.14 2.80 25.67
N GLN A 343 11.36 1.60 26.21
CA GLN A 343 12.48 1.36 27.12
C GLN A 343 13.83 1.60 26.43
N VAL A 344 14.02 1.07 25.21
CA VAL A 344 15.22 1.31 24.41
C VAL A 344 15.43 2.80 24.15
N ALA A 345 14.38 3.53 23.78
CA ALA A 345 14.46 4.97 23.54
C ALA A 345 14.86 5.75 24.80
N MET A 346 14.33 5.37 25.96
CA MET A 346 14.68 6.00 27.24
C MET A 346 16.13 5.74 27.63
N GLU A 347 16.63 4.51 27.48
CA GLU A 347 18.00 4.15 27.82
C GLU A 347 19.03 4.85 26.92
N LEU A 348 18.64 5.20 25.68
CA LEU A 348 19.51 5.89 24.73
C LEU A 348 19.51 7.41 24.89
N LEU A 349 18.36 8.01 25.25
CA LEU A 349 18.17 9.46 25.24
C LEU A 349 18.32 10.12 26.61
N LEU A 350 18.00 9.42 27.69
CA LEU A 350 17.99 9.97 29.04
C LEU A 350 19.26 9.56 29.80
N ASP A 351 19.73 10.45 30.68
CA ASP A 351 20.74 10.08 31.66
C ASP A 351 20.17 9.03 32.64
N ALA A 352 21.05 8.25 33.28
CA ALA A 352 20.64 7.09 34.09
C ALA A 352 19.57 7.41 35.16
N ASP A 353 19.66 8.57 35.79
CA ASP A 353 18.71 9.01 36.83
C ASP A 353 17.36 9.44 36.24
N GLU A 354 17.35 10.11 35.07
CA GLU A 354 16.11 10.51 34.38
C GLU A 354 15.37 9.31 33.80
N ALA A 355 16.09 8.33 33.25
CA ALA A 355 15.52 7.08 32.75
C ALA A 355 14.77 6.30 33.84
N VAL A 356 15.32 6.27 35.07
CA VAL A 356 14.68 5.65 36.22
C VAL A 356 13.41 6.40 36.60
N ILE A 357 13.44 7.74 36.67
CA ILE A 357 12.27 8.56 37.01
C ILE A 357 11.12 8.32 36.02
N VAL A 358 11.39 8.37 34.71
CA VAL A 358 10.36 8.17 33.68
C VAL A 358 9.81 6.75 33.72
N ARG A 359 10.65 5.74 33.97
CA ARG A 359 10.24 4.32 34.03
C ARG A 359 9.34 4.06 35.24
N CYS A 360 9.72 4.58 36.40
CA CYS A 360 8.89 4.57 37.59
C CYS A 360 7.56 5.32 37.35
N GLY A 361 7.60 6.48 36.69
CA GLY A 361 6.42 7.26 36.35
C GLY A 361 5.41 6.49 35.48
N ALA A 362 5.88 5.78 34.45
CA ALA A 362 5.01 4.97 33.58
C ALA A 362 4.33 3.80 34.33
N VAL A 363 5.07 3.09 35.17
CA VAL A 363 4.52 2.01 36.02
C VAL A 363 3.49 2.58 37.01
N VAL A 364 3.79 3.72 37.65
CA VAL A 364 2.87 4.39 38.56
C VAL A 364 1.60 4.85 37.82
N ALA A 365 1.73 5.42 36.63
CA ALA A 365 0.59 5.88 35.84
C ALA A 365 -0.34 4.73 35.45
N ARG A 366 0.22 3.57 35.08
CA ARG A 366 -0.55 2.38 34.66
C ARG A 366 -1.18 1.65 35.84
N GLU A 367 -0.41 1.37 36.88
CA GLU A 367 -0.82 0.47 37.95
C GLU A 367 -1.41 1.18 39.16
N LEU A 368 -1.03 2.44 39.41
CA LEU A 368 -1.33 3.14 40.67
C LEU A 368 -2.24 4.35 40.50
N ARG A 369 -2.29 5.00 39.32
CA ARG A 369 -3.07 6.23 39.11
C ARG A 369 -4.56 6.07 39.41
N TRP A 370 -5.14 4.93 39.06
CA TRP A 370 -6.56 4.64 39.29
C TRP A 370 -6.89 4.30 40.76
N LEU A 371 -5.88 4.06 41.59
CA LEU A 371 -6.03 3.78 43.03
C LEU A 371 -6.02 5.05 43.88
N VAL A 372 -5.70 6.22 43.32
CA VAL A 372 -5.62 7.49 44.05
C VAL A 372 -7.04 8.01 44.32
N PRO A 373 -7.48 8.11 45.59
CA PRO A 373 -8.80 8.67 45.91
C PRO A 373 -8.88 10.17 45.62
N GLU A 374 -10.08 10.67 45.32
CA GLU A 374 -10.32 12.09 45.09
C GLU A 374 -9.88 12.96 46.28
N GLY A 375 -9.14 14.04 46.00
CA GLY A 375 -8.59 14.94 47.03
C GLY A 375 -7.39 14.38 47.82
N LYS A 376 -6.88 13.20 47.46
CA LYS A 376 -5.70 12.58 48.06
C LYS A 376 -4.58 12.42 47.04
N MET A 377 -3.34 12.30 47.52
CA MET A 377 -2.17 11.91 46.75
C MET A 377 -1.51 10.69 47.40
N ILE A 378 -0.90 9.83 46.59
CA ILE A 378 -0.10 8.70 47.07
C ILE A 378 1.38 9.12 46.97
N SER A 379 2.08 9.16 48.11
CA SER A 379 3.52 9.38 48.18
C SER A 379 4.22 8.03 48.34
N ILE A 380 5.08 7.69 47.38
CA ILE A 380 5.86 6.45 47.40
C ILE A 380 7.33 6.82 47.57
N GLN A 381 7.90 6.41 48.70
CA GLN A 381 9.32 6.53 48.96
C GLN A 381 9.93 5.14 48.98
N THR A 382 10.79 4.84 48.01
CA THR A 382 11.41 3.53 47.88
C THR A 382 12.93 3.66 47.90
N SER A 383 13.59 2.72 48.57
CA SER A 383 15.03 2.56 48.64
C SER A 383 15.39 1.09 48.49
N ALA A 384 16.68 0.77 48.33
CA ALA A 384 17.14 -0.61 48.21
C ALA A 384 16.78 -1.51 49.42
N ALA A 385 16.45 -0.93 50.58
CA ALA A 385 16.18 -1.67 51.81
C ALA A 385 14.71 -1.60 52.26
N SER A 386 13.90 -0.68 51.73
CA SER A 386 12.52 -0.47 52.19
C SER A 386 11.69 0.33 51.20
N THR A 387 10.39 0.07 51.22
CA THR A 387 9.37 0.84 50.49
C THR A 387 8.35 1.34 51.52
N ASN A 388 8.14 2.66 51.57
CA ASN A 388 7.10 3.31 52.36
C ASN A 388 6.06 3.93 51.42
N ILE A 389 4.79 3.70 51.71
CA ILE A 389 3.66 4.19 50.91
C ILE A 389 2.71 4.91 51.86
N GLU A 390 2.48 6.21 51.60
CA GLU A 390 1.62 7.06 52.41
C GLU A 390 0.55 7.72 51.56
N LEU A 391 -0.65 7.85 52.13
CA LEU A 391 -1.75 8.58 51.51
C LEU A 391 -1.84 9.95 52.17
N VAL A 392 -1.61 11.00 51.40
CA VAL A 392 -1.51 12.39 51.88
C VAL A 392 -2.67 13.19 51.30
N ASP A 393 -3.13 14.22 52.02
CA ASP A 393 -4.08 15.18 51.46
C ASP A 393 -3.42 16.03 50.37
N LEU A 394 -4.13 16.29 49.27
CA LEU A 394 -3.67 17.23 48.24
C LEU A 394 -3.47 18.63 48.86
N PRO A 395 -2.34 19.31 48.60
CA PRO A 395 -2.09 20.64 49.15
C PRO A 395 -3.18 21.64 48.71
N PRO A 396 -3.53 22.63 49.54
CA PRO A 396 -4.56 23.62 49.24
C PRO A 396 -4.09 24.54 48.11
N GLY A 397 -4.41 24.18 46.87
CA GLY A 397 -4.03 24.89 45.65
C GLY A 397 -4.26 24.11 44.35
N GLU A 398 -4.31 22.77 44.41
CA GLU A 398 -4.56 21.90 43.25
C GLU A 398 -5.98 21.30 43.20
N GLN A 399 -6.88 21.73 44.10
CA GLN A 399 -8.25 21.21 44.19
C GLN A 399 -9.20 21.73 43.10
N ASP A 400 -8.80 22.72 42.29
CA ASP A 400 -9.67 23.44 41.34
C ASP A 400 -9.44 23.08 39.84
N ALA A 401 -8.72 21.99 39.54
CA ALA A 401 -8.52 21.51 38.17
C ALA A 401 -9.06 20.08 38.00
N SER A 402 -10.38 19.94 37.98
CA SER A 402 -11.10 18.77 37.47
C SER A 402 -11.85 19.11 36.18
#